data_AF-A0A2S2NVS7-F1
#
_entry.id   AF-A0A2S2NVS7-F1
#
_cell.length_a   1.000
_cell.length_b   1.000
_cell.length_c   1.000
_cell.angle_alpha   90.00
_cell.angle_beta   90.00
_cell.angle_gamma   90.00
#
_symmetry.space_group_name_H-M   'P 1'
#
loop_
_entity.id
_entity.type
_entity.pdbx_description
1 polymer ?
#
loop_
_entity_poly.entity_id
_entity_poly.type
_entity_poly.pdbx_seq_one_letter_code
_entity_poly.pdbx_strand_id
1 'polypeptide(L)'
;APLRTNVSFRNKTNIEHHKEGDSPIIELPIDIPKVVVDYMHCVCLGVMKRLLEFWTRGKKSIRISDANKTIINNKLLYLRTSVTSEFARLPRTLNDLEYWKATEYREFLL
;
A
#
# COMPACT_ATOMS: atom_id res chain seq x y z
N ALA A 1 7.92 -12.37 15.67
CA ALA A 1 9.10 -11.47 15.70
C ALA A 1 9.22 -10.86 17.10
N PRO A 2 10.44 -10.62 17.62
CA PRO A 2 10.62 -9.99 18.92
C PRO A 2 10.10 -8.54 18.92
N LEU A 3 9.69 -8.05 20.10
CA LEU A 3 9.21 -6.67 20.28
C LEU A 3 10.33 -5.67 19.96
N ARG A 4 10.05 -4.70 19.08
CA ARG A 4 10.98 -3.61 18.76
C ARG A 4 10.86 -2.51 19.80
N THR A 5 11.97 -2.14 20.43
CA THR A 5 12.05 -1.08 21.46
C THR A 5 13.03 0.00 21.07
N ASN A 6 12.88 1.22 21.61
CA ASN A 6 13.81 2.31 21.34
C ASN A 6 15.25 1.94 21.72
N VAL A 7 15.38 1.23 22.85
CA VAL A 7 16.66 0.73 23.35
C VAL A 7 17.28 -0.25 22.35
N SER A 8 16.50 -1.21 21.84
CA SER A 8 16.99 -2.17 20.84
C SER A 8 17.46 -1.51 19.55
N PHE A 9 16.77 -0.44 19.11
CA PHE A 9 17.17 0.35 17.94
C PHE A 9 18.45 1.14 18.18
N ARG A 10 18.58 1.83 19.32
CA ARG A 10 19.79 2.59 19.68
C ARG A 10 21.02 1.70 19.90
N ASN A 11 20.80 0.52 20.47
CA ASN A 11 21.85 -0.49 20.64
C ASN A 11 22.14 -1.30 19.38
N LYS A 12 21.45 -1.02 18.27
CA LYS A 12 21.62 -1.68 16.97
C LYS A 12 21.56 -3.21 17.04
N THR A 13 20.72 -3.74 17.92
CA THR A 13 20.66 -5.20 18.16
C THR A 13 20.14 -5.98 16.94
N ASN A 14 19.51 -5.29 15.98
CA ASN A 14 19.01 -5.88 14.75
C ASN A 14 19.94 -5.56 13.56
N ILE A 15 21.04 -6.30 13.48
CA ILE A 15 22.14 -6.06 12.54
C ILE A 15 21.65 -5.98 11.08
N GLU A 16 20.68 -6.80 10.68
CA GLU A 16 20.14 -6.81 9.31
C GLU A 16 19.48 -5.47 8.90
N HIS A 17 18.96 -4.72 9.88
CA HIS A 17 18.31 -3.44 9.67
C HIS A 17 19.25 -2.23 9.81
N HIS A 18 20.45 -2.43 10.33
CA HIS A 18 21.48 -1.38 10.45
C HIS A 18 22.56 -1.62 9.38
N LYS A 19 22.45 -0.87 8.27
CA LYS A 19 23.44 -0.89 7.18
C LYS A 19 24.70 -0.10 7.57
N GLU A 20 25.63 0.03 6.63
CA GLU A 20 26.88 0.79 6.84
C GLU A 20 26.60 2.21 7.35
N GLY A 21 27.25 2.56 8.45
CA GLY A 21 27.14 3.87 9.10
C GLY A 21 25.96 4.00 10.06
N ASP A 22 25.97 5.09 10.81
CA ASP A 22 24.93 5.41 11.78
C ASP A 22 23.80 6.18 11.10
N SER A 23 22.56 5.75 11.34
CA SER A 23 21.41 6.49 10.87
C SER A 23 21.31 7.83 11.62
N PRO A 24 21.14 8.98 10.93
CA PRO A 24 20.91 10.27 11.59
C PRO A 24 19.71 10.26 12.56
N ILE A 25 18.80 9.30 12.37
CA ILE A 25 17.63 9.09 13.23
C ILE A 25 18.02 8.70 14.67
N ILE A 26 19.21 8.12 14.89
CA ILE A 26 19.70 7.77 16.23
C ILE A 26 19.88 9.01 17.12
N GLU A 27 20.27 10.14 16.52
CA GLU A 27 20.54 11.38 17.24
C GLU A 27 19.26 12.12 17.65
N LEU A 28 18.15 11.86 16.97
CA LEU A 28 16.88 12.51 17.25
C LEU A 28 16.30 12.01 18.59
N PRO A 29 15.69 12.90 19.41
CA PRO A 29 15.07 12.55 20.69
C PRO A 29 13.67 11.95 20.48
N ILE A 30 13.53 11.02 19.52
CA ILE A 30 12.27 10.33 19.20
C ILE A 30 12.38 8.84 19.53
N ASP A 31 11.23 8.25 19.84
CA ASP A 31 11.08 6.82 20.09
C ASP A 31 10.66 6.13 18.79
N ILE A 32 11.62 5.46 18.14
CA ILE A 32 11.42 4.93 16.78
C ILE A 32 10.28 3.92 16.67
N PRO A 33 10.13 2.95 17.58
CA PRO A 33 8.95 2.08 17.60
C PRO A 33 7.60 2.81 17.70
N LYS A 34 7.55 4.06 18.18
CA LYS A 34 6.30 4.84 18.31
C LYS A 34 5.98 5.68 17.08
N VAL A 35 6.82 5.67 16.05
CA VAL A 35 6.52 6.38 14.80
C VAL A 35 5.26 5.78 14.18
N VAL A 36 4.28 6.65 13.91
CA VAL A 36 3.01 6.24 13.30
C VAL A 36 3.29 5.67 11.92
N VAL A 37 2.82 4.45 11.72
CA VAL A 37 2.96 3.76 10.44
C VAL A 37 2.00 4.41 9.43
N ASP A 38 2.54 4.81 8.30
CA ASP A 38 1.79 5.55 7.29
C ASP A 38 0.75 4.67 6.56
N TYR A 39 -0.47 5.18 6.50
CA TYR A 39 -1.62 4.53 5.87
C TYR A 39 -1.36 4.21 4.39
N MET A 40 -0.70 5.13 3.66
CA MET A 40 -0.45 4.97 2.23
C MET A 40 0.41 3.74 1.94
N HIS A 41 1.47 3.53 2.72
CA HIS A 41 2.38 2.41 2.52
C HIS A 41 1.82 1.11 3.05
N CYS A 42 1.22 1.11 4.24
CA CYS A 42 0.79 -0.14 4.87
C CYS A 42 -0.56 -0.64 4.35
N VAL A 43 -1.54 0.24 4.17
CA VAL A 43 -2.88 -0.17 3.75
C VAL A 43 -2.99 -0.12 2.23
N CYS A 44 -2.71 1.02 1.59
CA CYS A 44 -2.95 1.15 0.15
C CYS A 44 -1.96 0.34 -0.68
N LEU A 45 -0.65 0.59 -0.50
CA LEU A 45 0.40 -0.12 -1.25
C LEU A 45 0.71 -1.51 -0.71
N GLY A 46 0.44 -1.75 0.58
CA GLY A 46 0.68 -3.03 1.23
C GLY A 46 -0.50 -3.99 1.05
N VAL A 47 -1.61 -3.71 1.71
CA VAL A 47 -2.78 -4.61 1.74
C VAL A 47 -3.58 -4.56 0.44
N MET A 48 -4.04 -3.38 0.03
CA MET A 48 -5.00 -3.27 -1.09
C MET A 48 -4.39 -3.65 -2.42
N LYS A 49 -3.17 -3.22 -2.70
CA LYS A 49 -2.42 -3.67 -3.87
C LYS A 49 -2.33 -5.19 -3.92
N ARG A 50 -1.92 -5.83 -2.82
CA ARG A 50 -1.77 -7.29 -2.74
C ARG A 50 -3.09 -8.01 -2.95
N LEU A 51 -4.20 -7.52 -2.36
CA LEU A 51 -5.52 -8.12 -2.55
C LEU A 51 -5.97 -8.04 -4.01
N LEU A 52 -5.83 -6.87 -4.64
CA LEU A 52 -6.21 -6.69 -6.04
C LEU A 52 -5.35 -7.51 -6.99
N GLU A 53 -4.04 -7.59 -6.77
CA GLU A 53 -3.16 -8.46 -7.55
C GLU A 53 -3.56 -9.94 -7.39
N PHE A 54 -3.88 -10.37 -6.17
CA PHE A 54 -4.32 -11.73 -5.90
C PHE A 54 -5.65 -12.06 -6.58
N TRP A 55 -6.63 -11.15 -6.53
CA TRP A 55 -7.94 -11.33 -7.15
C TRP A 55 -7.93 -11.18 -8.67
N THR A 56 -6.96 -10.47 -9.26
CA THR A 56 -6.92 -10.21 -10.71
C THR A 56 -5.87 -11.02 -11.46
N ARG A 57 -4.79 -11.45 -10.81
CA ARG A 57 -3.63 -12.13 -11.40
C ARG A 57 -3.26 -13.43 -10.68
N GLY A 58 -3.94 -13.76 -9.57
CA GLY A 58 -3.73 -15.00 -8.83
C GLY A 58 -4.25 -16.25 -9.54
N LYS A 59 -4.23 -17.38 -8.82
CA LYS A 59 -4.74 -18.69 -9.30
C LYS A 59 -6.20 -18.59 -9.73
N LYS A 60 -6.61 -19.39 -10.72
CA LYS A 60 -7.98 -19.34 -11.27
C LYS A 60 -9.07 -19.59 -10.23
N SER A 61 -8.80 -20.37 -9.17
CA SER A 61 -9.76 -20.68 -8.10
C SER A 61 -10.06 -19.51 -7.16
N ILE A 62 -9.20 -18.48 -7.14
CA ILE A 62 -9.32 -17.29 -6.28
C ILE A 62 -9.58 -16.02 -7.08
N ARG A 63 -9.32 -16.07 -8.39
CA ARG A 63 -9.42 -14.91 -9.28
C ARG A 63 -10.89 -14.58 -9.49
N ILE A 64 -11.20 -13.30 -9.54
CA ILE A 64 -12.53 -12.87 -10.01
C ILE A 64 -12.73 -13.35 -11.45
N SER A 65 -13.95 -13.73 -11.79
CA SER A 65 -14.30 -14.12 -13.16
C SER A 65 -14.09 -12.94 -14.12
N ASP A 66 -13.79 -13.23 -15.39
CA ASP A 66 -13.56 -12.19 -16.38
C ASP A 66 -14.84 -11.34 -16.62
N ALA A 67 -16.02 -11.94 -16.43
CA ALA A 67 -17.31 -11.24 -16.43
C ALA A 67 -17.40 -10.22 -15.28
N ASN A 68 -17.08 -10.63 -14.05
CA ASN A 68 -17.08 -9.71 -12.90
C ASN A 68 -16.00 -8.64 -13.04
N LYS A 69 -14.82 -8.98 -13.58
CA LYS A 69 -13.77 -8.01 -13.86
C LYS A 69 -14.25 -6.94 -14.85
N THR A 70 -14.97 -7.33 -15.89
CA THR A 70 -15.57 -6.40 -16.86
C THR A 70 -16.59 -5.49 -16.20
N ILE A 71 -17.46 -6.02 -15.33
CA ILE A 71 -18.43 -5.22 -14.57
C ILE A 71 -17.73 -4.18 -13.69
N ILE A 72 -16.68 -4.59 -12.95
CA ILE A 72 -15.91 -3.67 -12.10
C ILE A 72 -15.24 -2.58 -12.94
N ASN A 73 -14.62 -2.94 -14.06
CA ASN A 73 -13.99 -1.97 -14.95
C ASN A 73 -15.00 -0.93 -15.47
N ASN A 74 -16.19 -1.35 -15.89
CA ASN A 74 -17.22 -0.44 -16.35
C ASN A 74 -17.69 0.51 -15.24
N LYS A 75 -17.82 0.01 -14.00
CA LYS A 75 -18.14 0.85 -12.84
C LYS A 75 -17.04 1.86 -12.54
N LEU A 76 -15.77 1.45 -12.59
CA LEU A 76 -14.63 2.37 -12.40
C LEU A 76 -14.62 3.47 -13.47
N LEU A 77 -14.85 3.11 -14.74
CA LEU A 77 -14.92 4.10 -15.81
C LEU A 77 -16.10 5.06 -15.65
N TYR A 78 -17.27 4.55 -15.22
CA TYR A 78 -18.44 5.39 -14.92
C TYR A 78 -18.16 6.37 -13.79
N LEU A 79 -17.50 5.93 -12.71
CA LEU A 79 -17.15 6.76 -11.56
C LEU A 79 -16.29 7.97 -11.93
N ARG A 80 -15.48 7.89 -12.99
CA ARG A 80 -14.66 9.03 -13.47
C ARG A 80 -15.47 10.30 -13.71
N THR A 81 -16.77 10.17 -14.01
CA THR A 81 -17.67 11.33 -14.23
C THR A 81 -18.09 12.03 -12.94
N SER A 82 -17.95 11.35 -11.79
CA SER A 82 -18.39 11.80 -10.47
C SER A 82 -17.23 12.11 -9.52
N VAL A 83 -15.99 11.93 -9.96
CA VAL A 83 -14.79 12.15 -9.15
C VAL A 83 -14.47 13.65 -9.10
N THR A 84 -14.38 14.18 -7.88
CA THR A 84 -14.09 15.60 -7.61
C THR A 84 -12.61 15.92 -7.72
N SER A 85 -12.26 17.21 -7.85
CA SER A 85 -10.87 17.69 -7.93
C SER A 85 -9.98 17.33 -6.74
N GLU A 86 -10.57 17.01 -5.59
CA GLU A 86 -9.87 16.54 -4.38
C GLU A 86 -9.15 15.21 -4.58
N PHE A 87 -9.55 14.41 -5.57
CA PHE A 87 -8.88 13.16 -5.90
C PHE A 87 -7.75 13.43 -6.90
N ALA A 88 -6.54 13.03 -6.53
CA ALA A 88 -5.34 13.29 -7.32
C ALA A 88 -5.32 12.61 -8.71
N ARG A 89 -6.13 11.57 -8.92
CA ARG A 89 -6.22 10.81 -10.17
C ARG A 89 -7.65 10.35 -10.39
N LEU A 90 -8.02 10.17 -11.65
CA LEU A 90 -9.29 9.51 -12.01
C LEU A 90 -9.12 7.98 -11.95
N PRO A 91 -10.18 7.23 -11.56
CA PRO A 91 -10.15 5.78 -11.56
C PRO A 91 -9.71 5.20 -12.90
N ARG A 92 -8.78 4.24 -12.85
CA ARG A 92 -8.38 3.42 -13.99
C ARG A 92 -8.98 2.04 -13.89
N THR A 93 -8.88 1.25 -14.95
CA THR A 93 -9.40 -0.12 -14.95
C THR A 93 -8.48 -1.05 -14.17
N LEU A 94 -8.99 -2.20 -13.76
CA LEU A 94 -8.20 -3.31 -13.19
C LEU A 94 -7.23 -3.94 -14.19
N ASN A 95 -7.31 -3.60 -15.49
CA ASN A 95 -6.31 -4.04 -16.46
C ASN A 95 -5.01 -3.26 -16.29
N ASP A 96 -5.10 -2.00 -15.87
CA ASP A 96 -3.95 -1.08 -15.71
C ASP A 96 -3.32 -1.15 -14.31
N LEU A 97 -3.65 -2.19 -13.54
CA LEU A 97 -3.31 -2.30 -12.10
C LEU A 97 -1.82 -2.13 -11.82
N GLU A 98 -0.95 -2.56 -12.73
CA GLU A 98 0.51 -2.40 -12.60
C GLU A 98 0.96 -0.94 -12.54
N TYR A 99 0.19 -0.04 -13.13
CA TYR A 99 0.50 1.39 -13.17
C TYR A 99 -0.16 2.16 -12.02
N TRP A 100 -1.02 1.53 -11.23
CA TRP A 100 -1.71 2.18 -10.11
C TRP A 100 -0.73 2.65 -9.05
N LYS A 101 -0.98 3.86 -8.54
CA LYS A 101 -0.28 4.44 -7.39
C LYS A 101 -1.16 4.36 -6.15
N ALA A 102 -0.57 4.68 -5.00
CA ALA A 102 -1.25 4.54 -3.72
C ALA A 102 -2.59 5.29 -3.62
N THR A 103 -2.73 6.43 -4.31
CA THR A 103 -3.97 7.21 -4.34
C THR A 103 -5.12 6.46 -4.98
N GLU A 104 -4.85 5.63 -5.99
CA GLU A 104 -5.89 4.85 -6.69
C GLU A 104 -6.26 3.59 -5.91
N TYR A 105 -5.28 2.98 -5.24
CA TYR A 105 -5.57 1.92 -4.26
C TYR A 105 -6.41 2.43 -3.09
N ARG A 106 -6.15 3.67 -2.65
CA ARG A 106 -6.98 4.35 -1.65
C ARG A 106 -8.39 4.59 -2.16
N GLU A 107 -8.52 5.16 -3.35
CA GLU A 107 -9.82 5.47 -3.96
C GLU A 107 -10.65 4.21 -4.19
N PHE A 108 -10.05 3.10 -4.62
CA PHE A 108 -10.76 1.83 -4.77
C PHE A 108 -11.26 1.24 -3.44
N LEU A 109 -10.55 1.50 -2.33
CA LEU A 109 -10.91 0.99 -1.00
C LEU A 109 -12.07 1.78 -0.39
N LEU A 110 -12.24 3.04 -0.74
CA LEU A 110 -13.28 3.93 -0.23
C LEU A 110 -14.58 3.79 -1.05
#